data_AF-A0A3Q0DMC6-F1
#
_entry.id   AF-A0A3Q0DMC6-F1
#
_cell.length_a   1.000
_cell.length_b   1.000
_cell.length_c   1.000
_cell.angle_alpha   90.00
_cell.angle_beta   90.00
_cell.angle_gamma   90.00
#
_symmetry.space_group_name_H-M   'P 1'
#
loop_
_entity.id
_entity.type
_entity.pdbx_description
1 polymer ?
#
loop_
_entity_poly.entity_id
_entity_poly.type
_entity_poly.pdbx_seq_one_letter_code
_entity_poly.pdbx_strand_id
1 'polypeptide(L)'
;PPQKECFYQKQCRLPEPSCPELATLTSQCLTYEPTQRPSFRTILRDLTQLQPQNLAHVLTLNTDSPASDPTVFHKRYLKKIRDLGEGHFGKVSLYCYDPTNDGTGEMVAVKALKTGCGPQLRTGWRREIDILRTLHHEHIVKYKGCCEDPGEKSVQLVMEYVPQGSLRDYLPRHGVGLAQLLLFAQQICEGMAYLHTQHY
;
A
#
# COMPACT_ATOMS: atom_id res chain seq x y z
N PRO A 1 -26.55 -13.20 26.93
CA PRO A 1 -26.74 -11.77 27.26
C PRO A 1 -26.40 -11.41 28.72
N PRO A 2 -26.96 -12.07 29.77
CA PRO A 2 -26.65 -11.72 31.16
C PRO A 2 -25.29 -12.26 31.66
N GLN A 3 -24.84 -13.42 31.17
CA GLN A 3 -23.57 -14.03 31.60
C GLN A 3 -22.33 -13.27 31.08
N LYS A 4 -22.40 -12.71 29.86
CA LYS A 4 -21.32 -11.89 29.28
C LYS A 4 -21.17 -10.56 30.03
N GLU A 5 -22.29 -9.90 30.33
CA GLU A 5 -22.28 -8.65 31.09
C GLU A 5 -21.71 -8.85 32.50
N CYS A 6 -22.14 -9.91 33.19
CA CYS A 6 -21.60 -10.28 34.50
C CYS A 6 -20.09 -10.56 34.46
N PHE A 7 -19.60 -11.21 33.39
CA PHE A 7 -18.17 -11.46 33.18
C PHE A 7 -17.35 -10.16 33.07
N TYR A 8 -17.83 -9.18 32.30
CA TYR A 8 -17.16 -7.89 32.17
C TYR A 8 -17.28 -7.04 33.44
N GLN A 9 -18.44 -7.03 34.09
CA GLN A 9 -18.67 -6.28 35.34
C GLN A 9 -17.80 -6.79 36.49
N LYS A 10 -17.56 -8.11 36.56
CA LYS A 10 -16.69 -8.74 37.56
C LYS A 10 -15.21 -8.72 37.18
N GLN A 11 -14.85 -8.09 36.06
CA GLN A 11 -13.49 -8.04 35.53
C GLN A 11 -12.82 -9.42 35.43
N CYS A 12 -13.59 -10.44 35.04
CA CYS A 12 -13.08 -11.80 34.91
C CYS A 12 -12.05 -11.87 33.76
N ARG A 13 -10.96 -12.62 33.95
CA ARG A 13 -9.98 -12.85 32.87
C ARG A 13 -10.44 -13.97 31.94
N LEU A 14 -10.12 -13.82 30.66
CA LEU A 14 -10.25 -14.90 29.70
C LEU A 14 -9.22 -16.01 30.00
N PRO A 15 -9.50 -17.27 29.62
CA PRO A 15 -8.54 -18.35 29.76
C PRO A 15 -7.25 -18.03 29.03
N GLU A 16 -6.11 -18.29 29.69
CA GLU A 16 -4.80 -18.11 29.06
C GLU A 16 -4.53 -19.20 28.03
N PRO A 17 -3.89 -18.86 26.89
CA PRO A 17 -3.44 -19.86 25.93
C PRO A 17 -2.36 -20.76 26.54
N SER A 18 -2.26 -22.00 26.05
CA SER A 18 -1.33 -23.01 26.57
C SER A 18 0.16 -22.68 26.37
N CYS A 19 0.49 -21.69 25.54
CA CYS A 19 1.85 -21.20 25.31
C CYS A 19 2.14 -20.03 26.26
N PRO A 20 3.08 -20.15 27.20
CA PRO A 20 3.31 -19.15 28.25
C PRO A 20 3.81 -17.81 27.71
N GLU A 21 4.59 -17.84 26.64
CA GLU A 21 5.07 -16.64 25.97
C GLU A 21 3.92 -15.85 25.33
N LEU A 22 3.00 -16.56 24.66
CA LEU A 22 1.81 -15.95 24.08
C LEU A 22 0.79 -15.56 25.15
N ALA A 23 0.74 -16.27 26.28
CA ALA A 23 -0.15 -15.95 27.40
C ALA A 23 0.15 -14.59 28.00
N THR A 24 1.42 -14.24 28.15
CA THR A 24 1.85 -12.93 28.65
C THR A 24 1.37 -11.81 27.73
N LEU A 25 1.64 -11.93 26.43
CA LEU A 25 1.20 -10.96 25.43
C LEU A 25 -0.34 -10.83 25.37
N THR A 26 -1.03 -11.96 25.42
CA THR A 26 -2.49 -12.04 25.40
C THR A 26 -3.09 -11.36 26.64
N SER A 27 -2.52 -11.61 27.83
CA SER A 27 -2.97 -10.96 29.07
C SER A 27 -2.78 -9.44 29.04
N GLN A 28 -1.70 -8.94 28.46
CA GLN A 28 -1.48 -7.49 28.34
C GLN A 28 -2.52 -6.86 27.39
N CYS A 29 -2.77 -7.49 26.24
CA CYS A 29 -3.76 -7.03 25.26
C CYS A 29 -5.20 -7.03 25.78
N LEU A 30 -5.56 -8.01 26.60
CA LEU A 30 -6.91 -8.19 27.15
C LEU A 30 -7.15 -7.46 28.48
N THR A 31 -6.25 -6.55 28.88
CA THR A 31 -6.41 -5.74 30.09
C THR A 31 -7.66 -4.85 29.97
N TYR A 32 -8.47 -4.79 31.04
CA TYR A 32 -9.71 -3.99 31.07
C TYR A 32 -9.45 -2.51 30.86
N GLU A 33 -8.39 -1.99 31.49
CA GLU A 33 -7.97 -0.60 31.37
C GLU A 33 -7.32 -0.35 29.99
N PRO A 34 -7.94 0.46 29.09
CA PRO A 34 -7.44 0.67 27.74
C PRO A 34 -6.05 1.30 27.70
N THR A 35 -5.74 2.18 28.67
CA THR A 35 -4.46 2.89 28.74
C THR A 35 -3.28 1.97 29.09
N GLN A 36 -3.54 0.80 29.66
CA GLN A 36 -2.53 -0.20 30.02
C GLN A 36 -2.25 -1.20 28.89
N ARG A 37 -3.03 -1.17 27.80
CA ARG A 37 -2.82 -2.07 26.68
C ARG A 37 -1.59 -1.64 25.90
N PRO A 38 -0.75 -2.59 25.45
CA PRO A 38 0.43 -2.27 24.66
C PRO A 38 0.04 -1.66 23.32
N SER A 39 0.92 -0.83 22.77
CA SER A 39 0.78 -0.36 21.39
C SER A 39 0.92 -1.52 20.39
N PHE A 40 0.31 -1.41 19.22
CA PHE A 40 0.51 -2.39 18.14
C PHE A 40 1.99 -2.56 17.74
N ARG A 41 2.81 -1.50 17.87
CA ARG A 41 4.26 -1.58 17.64
C ARG A 41 4.95 -2.50 18.64
N THR A 42 4.55 -2.44 19.91
CA THR A 42 5.05 -3.32 20.98
C THR A 42 4.59 -4.76 20.74
N ILE A 43 3.30 -4.95 20.40
CA ILE A 43 2.73 -6.27 20.09
C ILE A 43 3.48 -6.92 18.92
N LEU A 44 3.73 -6.17 17.84
CA LEU A 44 4.44 -6.67 16.68
C LEU A 44 5.88 -7.08 17.02
N ARG A 45 6.60 -6.23 17.78
CA ARG A 45 7.96 -6.55 18.26
C ARG A 45 7.97 -7.87 19.04
N ASP A 46 7.04 -8.02 19.98
CA ASP A 46 7.01 -9.20 20.86
C ASP A 46 6.61 -10.45 20.04
N LEU A 47 5.64 -10.37 19.14
CA LEU A 47 5.29 -11.46 18.22
C LEU A 47 6.48 -11.88 17.33
N THR A 48 7.24 -10.93 16.80
CA THR A 48 8.43 -11.22 15.99
C THR A 48 9.52 -11.92 16.81
N GLN A 49 9.68 -11.58 18.10
CA GLN A 49 10.63 -12.25 18.99
C GLN A 49 10.22 -13.67 19.36
N LEU A 50 8.92 -13.97 19.35
CA LEU A 50 8.37 -15.30 19.63
C LEU A 50 8.38 -16.24 18.42
N GLN A 51 8.70 -15.73 17.24
CA GLN A 51 8.82 -16.59 16.06
C GLN A 51 10.06 -17.49 16.20
N PRO A 52 9.94 -18.79 15.88
CA PRO A 52 11.11 -19.67 15.79
C PRO A 52 12.16 -19.00 14.91
N GLN A 53 13.44 -19.07 15.28
CA GLN A 53 14.54 -18.39 14.59
C GLN A 53 14.63 -18.73 13.08
N ASN A 54 14.00 -19.83 12.64
CA ASN A 54 13.87 -20.24 11.24
C ASN A 54 12.70 -19.57 10.47
N LEU A 55 11.73 -18.98 11.16
CA LEU A 55 10.55 -18.30 10.60
C LEU A 55 10.72 -16.79 10.55
N ALA A 56 11.61 -16.23 11.39
CA ALA A 56 12.05 -14.85 11.25
C ALA A 56 12.57 -14.62 9.83
N HIS A 57 13.41 -15.53 9.30
CA HIS A 57 13.87 -15.47 7.91
C HIS A 57 12.71 -15.52 6.90
N VAL A 58 11.58 -16.18 7.18
CA VAL A 58 10.42 -16.23 6.26
C VAL A 58 9.60 -14.92 6.28
N LEU A 59 9.65 -14.15 7.37
CA LEU A 59 8.95 -12.86 7.48
C LEU A 59 9.84 -11.64 7.22
N THR A 60 11.16 -11.75 7.42
CA THR A 60 12.15 -10.78 6.90
C THR A 60 12.52 -11.02 5.43
N LEU A 61 12.07 -12.12 4.81
CA LEU A 61 12.29 -12.37 3.37
C LEU A 61 11.58 -11.38 2.43
N ASN A 62 10.83 -10.41 2.95
CA ASN A 62 10.27 -9.32 2.14
C ASN A 62 11.01 -7.98 2.28
N THR A 63 12.21 -7.93 2.85
CA THR A 63 13.01 -6.68 2.81
C THR A 63 14.45 -6.83 2.28
N ASP A 64 15.08 -8.01 2.29
CA ASP A 64 16.45 -8.17 1.75
C ASP A 64 16.73 -9.59 1.20
N SER A 65 15.99 -10.02 0.17
CA SER A 65 16.41 -11.14 -0.68
C SER A 65 16.87 -10.59 -2.04
N PRO A 66 18.00 -11.03 -2.62
CA PRO A 66 18.43 -10.64 -3.96
C PRO A 66 17.63 -11.42 -5.02
N ALA A 67 16.29 -11.38 -4.92
CA ALA A 67 15.38 -12.14 -5.75
C ALA A 67 14.60 -11.17 -6.63
N SER A 68 14.94 -11.15 -7.93
CA SER A 68 14.19 -10.53 -9.03
C SER A 68 13.77 -9.08 -8.77
N ASP A 69 14.44 -8.12 -9.41
CA ASP A 69 14.06 -6.70 -9.46
C ASP A 69 12.56 -6.51 -9.12
N PRO A 70 12.18 -5.97 -7.92
CA PRO A 70 10.82 -6.03 -7.31
C PRO A 70 9.76 -5.22 -8.08
N THR A 71 10.10 -4.95 -9.32
CA THR A 71 9.60 -3.98 -10.27
C THR A 71 8.89 -4.69 -11.42
N VAL A 72 8.91 -6.02 -11.51
CA VAL A 72 8.23 -6.77 -12.57
C VAL A 72 6.92 -7.36 -12.07
N PHE A 73 5.82 -6.94 -12.68
CA PHE A 73 4.47 -7.46 -12.41
C PHE A 73 4.03 -8.37 -13.55
N HIS A 74 3.53 -9.56 -13.23
CA HIS A 74 2.98 -10.47 -14.23
C HIS A 74 1.49 -10.25 -14.43
N LYS A 75 1.07 -9.99 -15.67
CA LYS A 75 -0.34 -9.73 -16.04
C LYS A 75 -1.31 -10.81 -15.56
N ARG A 76 -0.89 -12.07 -15.52
CA ARG A 76 -1.71 -13.21 -15.05
C ARG A 76 -2.17 -13.09 -13.59
N TYR A 77 -1.46 -12.33 -12.77
CA TYR A 77 -1.80 -12.10 -11.36
C TYR A 77 -2.52 -10.77 -11.13
N LEU A 78 -2.67 -9.94 -12.18
CA LEU A 78 -3.37 -8.66 -12.11
C LEU A 78 -4.87 -8.85 -12.41
N LYS A 79 -5.69 -8.81 -11.37
CA LYS A 79 -7.15 -8.90 -11.46
C LYS A 79 -7.75 -7.50 -11.47
N LYS A 80 -8.31 -7.07 -12.61
CA LYS A 80 -8.90 -5.72 -12.76
C LYS A 80 -10.13 -5.57 -11.88
N ILE A 81 -10.22 -4.46 -11.16
CA ILE A 81 -11.36 -4.15 -10.28
C ILE A 81 -12.25 -3.07 -10.90
N ARG A 82 -11.69 -1.88 -11.18
CA ARG A 82 -12.44 -0.75 -11.75
C ARG A 82 -11.50 0.23 -12.43
N ASP A 83 -12.06 1.09 -13.27
CA ASP A 83 -11.31 2.21 -13.83
C ASP A 83 -11.18 3.34 -12.79
N LEU A 84 -10.03 4.01 -12.76
CA LEU A 84 -9.76 5.13 -11.85
C LEU A 84 -9.81 6.48 -12.57
N GLY A 85 -9.33 6.53 -13.82
CA GLY A 85 -9.36 7.74 -14.62
C GLY A 85 -8.60 7.59 -15.93
N GLU A 86 -8.56 8.68 -16.69
CA GLU A 86 -7.86 8.75 -17.97
C GLU A 86 -6.98 10.00 -17.98
N GLY A 87 -5.69 9.79 -18.23
CA GLY A 87 -4.70 10.85 -18.35
C GLY A 87 -4.25 11.05 -19.79
N HIS A 88 -3.21 11.87 -19.96
CA HIS A 88 -2.66 12.25 -21.27
C HIS A 88 -2.27 11.03 -22.13
N PHE A 89 -1.47 10.12 -21.57
CA PHE A 89 -0.95 8.98 -22.32
C PHE A 89 -1.86 7.74 -22.28
N GLY A 90 -2.81 7.68 -21.36
CA GLY A 90 -3.37 6.38 -21.01
C GLY A 90 -4.46 6.38 -19.98
N LYS A 91 -5.05 5.19 -19.82
CA LYS A 91 -6.09 4.91 -18.84
C LYS A 91 -5.46 4.29 -17.60
N VAL A 92 -5.91 4.73 -16.44
CA VAL A 92 -5.51 4.21 -15.13
C VAL A 92 -6.65 3.35 -14.59
N SER A 93 -6.35 2.13 -14.18
CA SER A 93 -7.32 1.23 -13.55
C SER A 93 -6.76 0.63 -12.27
N LEU A 94 -7.66 0.31 -11.35
CA LEU A 94 -7.35 -0.39 -10.11
C LEU A 94 -7.30 -1.89 -10.36
N TYR A 95 -6.26 -2.53 -9.86
CA TYR A 95 -6.06 -3.97 -9.90
C TYR A 95 -5.74 -4.49 -8.51
N CYS A 96 -6.07 -5.76 -8.26
CA CYS A 96 -5.48 -6.55 -7.20
C CYS A 96 -4.36 -7.42 -7.82
N TYR A 97 -3.15 -7.32 -7.27
CA TYR A 97 -2.00 -8.14 -7.64
C TYR A 97 -1.85 -9.27 -6.62
N ASP A 98 -2.14 -10.50 -7.05
CA ASP A 98 -2.29 -11.66 -6.16
C ASP A 98 -1.51 -12.88 -6.71
N PRO A 99 -0.18 -12.93 -6.55
CA PRO A 99 0.64 -14.03 -7.06
C PRO A 99 0.39 -15.37 -6.38
N THR A 100 0.01 -15.36 -5.09
CA THR A 100 -0.27 -16.55 -4.27
C THR A 100 -1.69 -17.06 -4.48
N ASN A 101 -2.59 -16.23 -5.00
CA ASN A 101 -4.00 -16.55 -5.22
C ASN A 101 -4.73 -16.96 -3.93
N ASP A 102 -4.29 -16.43 -2.79
CA ASP A 102 -4.87 -16.67 -1.46
C ASP A 102 -5.85 -15.56 -1.03
N GLY A 103 -6.03 -14.54 -1.87
CA GLY A 103 -6.94 -13.42 -1.61
C GLY A 103 -6.33 -12.29 -0.75
N THR A 104 -5.05 -12.37 -0.40
CA THR A 104 -4.31 -11.32 0.33
C THR A 104 -3.54 -10.36 -0.59
N GLY A 105 -3.81 -10.44 -1.90
CA GLY A 105 -3.16 -9.63 -2.92
C GLY A 105 -3.25 -8.13 -2.69
N GLU A 106 -2.27 -7.43 -3.25
CA GLU A 106 -2.08 -6.01 -3.04
C GLU A 106 -2.85 -5.16 -4.06
N MET A 107 -3.45 -4.07 -3.59
CA MET A 107 -4.14 -3.11 -4.44
C MET A 107 -3.14 -2.17 -5.14
N VAL A 108 -3.16 -2.16 -6.47
CA VAL A 108 -2.24 -1.36 -7.30
C VAL A 108 -2.98 -0.57 -8.37
N ALA A 109 -2.46 0.60 -8.71
CA ALA A 109 -2.92 1.38 -9.85
C ALA A 109 -2.08 1.04 -11.09
N VAL A 110 -2.71 0.59 -12.16
CA VAL A 110 -2.04 0.25 -13.42
C VAL A 110 -2.43 1.24 -14.50
N LYS A 111 -1.44 1.90 -15.09
CA LYS A 111 -1.60 2.82 -16.21
C LYS A 111 -1.12 2.17 -17.51
N ALA A 112 -2.01 2.12 -18.49
CA ALA A 112 -1.75 1.55 -19.80
C ALA A 112 -1.89 2.60 -20.91
N LEU A 113 -0.97 2.56 -21.88
CA LEU A 113 -1.02 3.40 -23.08
C LEU A 113 -2.28 3.08 -23.90
N LYS A 114 -2.88 4.10 -24.53
CA LYS A 114 -4.04 3.89 -25.42
C LYS A 114 -3.66 3.04 -26.63
N THR A 115 -4.61 2.30 -27.19
CA THR A 115 -4.41 1.58 -28.45
C THR A 115 -4.28 2.57 -29.63
N GLY A 116 -3.51 2.20 -30.65
CA GLY A 116 -3.35 3.02 -31.86
C GLY A 116 -2.44 4.24 -31.74
N CYS A 117 -1.69 4.39 -30.65
CA CYS A 117 -0.77 5.51 -30.46
C CYS A 117 0.37 5.51 -31.49
N GLY A 118 0.79 6.70 -31.95
CA GLY A 118 1.96 6.88 -32.80
C GLY A 118 3.30 6.63 -32.07
N PRO A 119 4.42 6.50 -32.78
CA PRO A 119 5.74 6.24 -32.19
C PRO A 119 6.20 7.35 -31.22
N GLN A 120 5.87 8.61 -31.48
CA GLN A 120 6.19 9.73 -30.59
C GLN A 120 5.48 9.63 -29.22
N LEU A 121 4.26 9.11 -29.20
CA LEU A 121 3.50 8.94 -27.97
C LEU A 121 4.06 7.75 -27.14
N ARG A 122 4.61 6.73 -27.82
CA ARG A 122 5.34 5.63 -27.16
C ARG A 122 6.66 6.08 -26.53
N THR A 123 7.42 6.97 -27.17
CA THR A 123 8.64 7.51 -26.56
C THR A 123 8.33 8.40 -25.37
N GLY A 124 7.30 9.25 -25.47
CA GLY A 124 6.79 10.03 -24.34
C GLY A 124 6.33 9.14 -23.18
N TRP A 125 5.66 8.02 -23.48
CA TRP A 125 5.24 7.05 -22.47
C TRP A 125 6.41 6.38 -21.74
N ARG A 126 7.43 5.94 -22.47
CA ARG A 126 8.65 5.39 -21.85
C ARG A 126 9.34 6.42 -20.96
N ARG A 127 9.43 7.67 -21.43
CA ARG A 127 9.97 8.78 -20.64
C ARG A 127 9.16 9.01 -19.36
N GLU A 128 7.83 8.92 -19.41
CA GLU A 128 6.99 9.04 -18.21
C GLU A 128 7.31 7.94 -17.17
N ILE A 129 7.45 6.68 -17.62
CA ILE A 129 7.86 5.57 -16.75
C ILE A 129 9.24 5.83 -16.15
N ASP A 130 10.21 6.22 -16.98
CA ASP A 130 11.58 6.47 -16.56
C ASP A 130 11.69 7.58 -15.52
N ILE A 131 10.96 8.69 -15.73
CA ILE A 131 10.89 9.79 -14.76
C ILE A 131 10.34 9.25 -13.45
N LEU A 132 9.14 8.67 -13.45
CA LEU A 132 8.48 8.25 -12.20
C LEU A 132 9.29 7.19 -11.43
N ARG A 133 10.00 6.31 -12.14
CA ARG A 133 10.91 5.32 -11.54
C ARG A 133 12.04 5.94 -10.73
N THR A 134 12.50 7.14 -11.08
CA THR A 134 13.59 7.82 -10.35
C THR A 134 13.10 8.63 -9.15
N LEU A 135 11.81 8.96 -9.10
CA LEU A 135 11.25 9.85 -8.08
C LEU A 135 10.90 9.08 -6.81
N HIS A 136 11.46 9.53 -5.68
CA HIS A 136 11.24 8.93 -4.36
C HIS A 136 10.93 10.04 -3.35
N HIS A 137 9.65 10.33 -3.15
CA HIS A 137 9.18 11.39 -2.26
C HIS A 137 7.81 11.05 -1.67
N GLU A 138 7.52 11.49 -0.45
CA GLU A 138 6.25 11.21 0.25
C GLU A 138 5.02 11.78 -0.48
N HIS A 139 5.19 12.92 -1.15
CA HIS A 139 4.12 13.63 -1.87
C HIS A 139 4.15 13.43 -3.39
N ILE A 140 4.84 12.39 -3.87
CA ILE A 140 4.80 11.94 -5.26
C ILE A 140 4.34 10.48 -5.27
N VAL A 141 3.41 10.14 -6.16
CA VAL A 141 2.90 8.77 -6.27
C VAL A 141 4.05 7.79 -6.49
N LYS A 142 4.10 6.74 -5.68
CA LYS A 142 5.19 5.77 -5.71
C LYS A 142 5.11 4.89 -6.94
N TYR A 143 6.21 4.87 -7.67
CA TYR A 143 6.50 3.83 -8.63
C TYR A 143 6.60 2.48 -7.91
N LYS A 144 5.97 1.45 -8.47
CA LYS A 144 6.09 0.07 -7.97
C LYS A 144 6.73 -0.84 -8.99
N GLY A 145 6.42 -0.64 -10.26
CA GLY A 145 6.96 -1.49 -11.30
C GLY A 145 6.35 -1.30 -12.66
N CYS A 146 6.64 -2.26 -13.52
CA CYS A 146 6.14 -2.39 -14.87
C CYS A 146 5.55 -3.79 -15.06
N CYS A 147 4.50 -3.87 -15.86
CA CYS A 147 3.95 -5.11 -16.37
C CYS A 147 4.17 -5.17 -17.87
N GLU A 148 4.93 -6.16 -18.33
CA GLU A 148 5.13 -6.45 -19.74
C GLU A 148 4.24 -7.63 -20.15
N ASP A 149 3.46 -7.46 -21.21
CA ASP A 149 2.71 -8.56 -21.81
C ASP A 149 3.38 -8.90 -23.16
N PRO A 150 3.87 -10.15 -23.35
CA PRO A 150 4.44 -10.58 -24.63
C PRO A 150 3.51 -10.39 -25.83
N GLY A 151 2.19 -10.39 -25.62
CA GLY A 151 1.18 -10.15 -26.67
C GLY A 151 0.87 -8.67 -26.92
N GLU A 152 1.22 -7.78 -26.00
CA GLU A 152 0.90 -6.36 -26.04
C GLU A 152 2.23 -5.59 -26.21
N LYS A 153 2.46 -4.94 -27.36
CA LYS A 153 3.74 -4.24 -27.67
C LYS A 153 4.01 -2.99 -26.78
N SER A 154 3.39 -2.88 -25.61
CA SER A 154 3.47 -1.74 -24.71
C SER A 154 3.61 -2.18 -23.26
N VAL A 155 4.59 -1.59 -22.57
CA VAL A 155 4.80 -1.70 -21.13
C VAL A 155 3.66 -0.98 -20.39
N GLN A 156 3.11 -1.60 -19.35
CA GLN A 156 2.16 -0.97 -18.43
C GLN A 156 2.88 -0.52 -17.16
N LEU A 157 2.55 0.65 -16.63
CA LEU A 157 3.13 1.23 -15.43
C LEU A 157 2.29 0.84 -14.20
N VAL A 158 2.93 0.30 -13.17
CA VAL A 158 2.32 -0.08 -11.90
C VAL A 158 2.76 0.89 -10.80
N MET A 159 1.78 1.44 -10.09
CA MET A 159 1.94 2.45 -9.04
C MET A 159 1.16 2.05 -7.80
N GLU A 160 1.43 2.70 -6.67
CA GLU A 160 0.60 2.57 -5.49
C GLU A 160 -0.85 3.01 -5.77
N TYR A 161 -1.81 2.35 -5.11
CA TYR A 161 -3.19 2.80 -5.13
C TYR A 161 -3.42 3.85 -4.04
N VAL A 162 -3.88 5.04 -4.45
CA VAL A 162 -4.27 6.13 -3.54
C VAL A 162 -5.79 6.08 -3.29
N PRO A 163 -6.26 5.68 -2.09
CA PRO A 163 -7.68 5.36 -1.88
C PRO A 163 -8.66 6.52 -2.06
N GLN A 164 -8.22 7.74 -1.72
CA GLN A 164 -9.06 8.95 -1.78
C GLN A 164 -9.09 9.59 -3.16
N GLY A 165 -8.33 9.06 -4.12
CA GLY A 165 -8.31 9.56 -5.49
C GLY A 165 -7.79 10.99 -5.62
N SER A 166 -8.29 11.71 -6.61
CA SER A 166 -7.83 13.06 -6.94
C SER A 166 -8.54 14.13 -6.09
N LEU A 167 -7.84 15.24 -5.80
CA LEU A 167 -8.46 16.39 -5.14
C LEU A 167 -9.65 16.97 -5.95
N ARG A 168 -9.62 16.85 -7.28
CA ARG A 168 -10.73 17.26 -8.16
C ARG A 168 -12.03 16.54 -7.82
N ASP A 169 -11.96 15.25 -7.53
CA ASP A 169 -13.15 14.44 -7.19
C ASP A 169 -13.46 14.47 -5.69
N TYR A 170 -12.42 14.63 -4.86
CA TYR A 170 -12.52 14.62 -3.41
C TYR A 170 -13.15 15.89 -2.85
N LEU A 171 -12.66 17.07 -3.24
CA LEU A 171 -13.07 18.36 -2.65
C LEU A 171 -14.58 18.66 -2.79
N PRO A 172 -15.25 18.40 -3.93
CA PRO A 172 -16.69 18.67 -4.04
C PRO A 172 -17.57 17.78 -3.15
N ARG A 173 -17.04 16.64 -2.70
CA ARG A 173 -17.78 15.63 -1.91
C ARG A 173 -17.53 15.77 -0.40
N HIS A 174 -16.56 16.57 0.00
CA HIS A 174 -16.12 16.70 1.38
C HIS A 174 -16.00 18.18 1.76
N GLY A 175 -16.61 18.59 2.87
CA GLY A 175 -16.44 19.93 3.41
C GLY A 175 -15.03 20.09 4.01
N VAL A 176 -14.05 20.50 3.20
CA VAL A 176 -12.66 20.68 3.63
C VAL A 176 -12.42 22.12 4.08
N GLY A 177 -12.03 22.30 5.35
CA GLY A 177 -11.71 23.62 5.92
C GLY A 177 -10.35 24.18 5.49
N LEU A 178 -10.14 25.48 5.72
CA LEU A 178 -8.93 26.22 5.31
C LEU A 178 -7.62 25.56 5.79
N ALA A 179 -7.56 25.10 7.04
CA ALA A 179 -6.35 24.47 7.59
C ALA A 179 -5.91 23.25 6.77
N GLN A 180 -6.87 22.40 6.37
CA GLN A 180 -6.59 21.21 5.57
C GLN A 180 -6.23 21.56 4.12
N LEU A 181 -6.85 22.61 3.55
CA LEU A 181 -6.49 23.12 2.22
C LEU A 181 -5.04 23.67 2.20
N LEU A 182 -4.65 24.41 3.23
CA LEU A 182 -3.28 24.90 3.38
C LEU A 182 -2.29 23.74 3.54
N LEU A 183 -2.65 22.70 4.29
CA LEU A 183 -1.82 21.50 4.40
C LEU A 183 -1.63 20.80 3.05
N PHE A 184 -2.71 20.63 2.25
CA PHE A 184 -2.58 20.09 0.90
C PHE A 184 -1.67 20.95 0.02
N ALA A 185 -1.82 22.28 0.07
CA ALA A 185 -0.97 23.19 -0.69
C ALA A 185 0.50 23.09 -0.29
N GLN A 186 0.78 23.01 1.02
CA GLN A 186 2.14 22.83 1.53
C GLN A 186 2.76 21.51 1.02
N GLN A 187 2.05 20.39 1.15
CA GLN A 187 2.52 19.07 0.70
C GLN A 187 2.76 19.03 -0.82
N ILE A 188 1.90 19.68 -1.60
CA ILE A 188 2.11 19.85 -3.04
C ILE A 188 3.42 20.62 -3.29
N CYS A 189 3.63 21.75 -2.61
CA CYS A 189 4.85 22.54 -2.75
C CYS A 189 6.11 21.75 -2.38
N GLU A 190 6.07 20.93 -1.32
CA GLU A 190 7.18 20.06 -0.91
C GLU A 190 7.52 19.03 -2.00
N GLY A 191 6.50 18.36 -2.55
CA GLY A 191 6.69 17.44 -3.69
C GLY A 191 7.25 18.11 -4.94
N MET A 192 6.76 19.31 -5.26
CA MET A 192 7.26 20.08 -6.41
C MET A 192 8.68 20.61 -6.19
N ALA A 193 9.02 21.04 -4.97
CA ALA A 193 10.36 21.45 -4.62
C ALA A 193 11.35 20.29 -4.82
N TYR A 194 11.00 19.09 -4.33
CA TYR A 194 11.78 17.88 -4.61
C TYR A 194 11.93 17.63 -6.11
N LEU A 195 10.85 17.69 -6.89
CA LEU A 195 10.89 17.46 -8.34
C LEU A 195 11.88 18.40 -9.05
N HIS A 196 11.88 19.69 -8.69
CA HIS A 196 12.84 20.66 -9.21
C HIS A 196 14.29 20.33 -8.84
N THR A 197 14.56 19.77 -7.65
CA THR A 197 15.92 19.31 -7.29
C THR A 197 16.40 18.13 -8.12
N GLN A 198 15.47 17.35 -8.68
CA GLN A 198 15.77 16.24 -9.59
C GLN A 198 15.89 16.68 -11.06
N HIS A 199 15.84 17.99 -11.34
CA HIS A 199 15.94 18.59 -12.67
C HIS A 199 14.81 18.17 -13.64
N TYR A 200 13.60 17.98 -13.12
CA TYR A 200 12.38 17.77 -13.90
C TYR A 200 11.44 18.97 -13.87
#